data_AF-A0A5Q0TK14-F1
#
_entry.id   AF-A0A5Q0TK14-F1
#
_cell.length_a   1.000
_cell.length_b   1.000
_cell.length_c   1.000
_cell.angle_alpha   90.00
_cell.angle_beta   90.00
_cell.angle_gamma   90.00
#
_symmetry.space_group_name_H-M   'P 1'
#
loop_
_entity.id
_entity.type
_entity.pdbx_description
1 polymer ?
#
loop_
_entity_poly.entity_id
_entity_poly.type
_entity_poly.pdbx_seq_one_letter_code
_entity_poly.pdbx_strand_id
1 'polypeptide(L)' 'MTVVNKSKETIATHNGEAYLWIKDSQGQVFKFDRVAHMVDGGVDLDQMRPDECLLAPGHIYRFDKELTNDAL' A
#
# COMPACT_ATOMS: atom_id res chain seq x y z
N MET A 1 2.75 6.41 10.69
CA MET A 1 3.70 5.59 9.91
C MET A 1 4.43 6.52 8.95
N THR A 2 5.76 6.51 8.98
CA THR A 2 6.58 7.38 8.10
C THR A 2 7.12 6.53 6.96
N VAL A 3 6.76 6.88 5.73
CA VAL A 3 7.33 6.26 4.53
C VAL A 3 8.77 6.71 4.37
N VAL A 4 9.71 5.77 4.29
CA VAL A 4 11.15 6.08 4.12
C VAL A 4 11.71 5.60 2.79
N ASN A 5 11.11 4.57 2.19
CA ASN A 5 11.50 4.11 0.87
C ASN A 5 10.29 3.58 0.09
N LYS A 6 10.40 3.53 -1.22
CA LYS A 6 9.36 3.06 -2.14
C LYS A 6 10.01 2.47 -3.39
N SER A 7 9.29 1.57 -4.06
CA SER A 7 9.73 1.02 -5.33
C SER A 7 9.93 2.11 -6.38
N LYS A 8 10.88 1.89 -7.30
CA LYS A 8 10.98 2.69 -8.53
C LYS A 8 9.89 2.32 -9.53
N GLU A 9 9.45 1.07 -9.49
CA GLU A 9 8.36 0.55 -10.32
C GLU A 9 7.00 1.01 -9.77
N THR A 10 6.10 1.40 -10.67
CA THR A 10 4.73 1.78 -10.36
C THR A 10 3.74 0.91 -11.14
N ILE A 11 2.54 0.78 -10.58
CA ILE A 11 1.40 0.10 -11.17
C ILE A 11 0.38 1.18 -11.56
N ALA A 12 -0.04 1.16 -12.82
CA ALA A 12 -1.11 2.01 -13.31
C ALA A 12 -2.46 1.53 -12.76
N THR A 13 -3.21 2.41 -12.13
CA THR A 13 -4.53 2.15 -11.56
C THR A 13 -5.53 3.21 -12.04
N HIS A 14 -6.82 2.97 -11.87
CA HIS A 14 -7.85 3.97 -12.21
C HIS A 14 -7.81 5.22 -11.33
N ASN A 15 -7.17 5.15 -10.15
CA ASN A 15 -6.93 6.27 -9.23
C ASN A 15 -5.51 6.88 -9.38
N GLY A 16 -4.82 6.60 -10.48
CA GLY A 16 -3.46 7.07 -10.76
C GLY A 16 -2.41 5.99 -10.58
N GLU A 17 -1.17 6.38 -10.25
CA GLU A 17 -0.06 5.43 -10.11
C GLU A 17 0.15 5.03 -8.64
N ALA A 18 0.33 3.73 -8.41
CA ALA A 18 0.68 3.17 -7.11
C ALA A 18 2.11 2.62 -7.14
N TYR A 19 2.89 2.84 -6.08
CA TYR A 19 4.18 2.14 -5.93
C TYR A 19 3.94 0.65 -5.70
N LEU A 20 4.70 -0.21 -6.37
CA LEU A 20 4.66 -1.67 -6.20
C LEU A 20 4.86 -2.07 -4.72
N TRP A 21 5.77 -1.39 -4.02
CA TRP A 21 5.96 -1.55 -2.58
C TRP A 21 6.39 -0.24 -1.91
N ILE A 22 6.10 -0.13 -0.62
CA ILE A 22 6.47 0.97 0.26
C ILE A 22 7.12 0.38 1.51
N LYS A 23 8.22 0.99 1.97
CA LYS A 23 8.91 0.61 3.20
C LYS A 23 8.80 1.73 4.22
N ASP A 24 8.43 1.38 5.44
CA ASP A 24 8.35 2.32 6.56
C ASP A 24 9.69 2.48 7.29
N SER A 25 9.74 3.45 8.20
CA SER A 25 10.92 3.72 9.04
C SER A 25 11.33 2.57 9.97
N GLN A 26 10.46 1.59 10.20
CA GLN A 26 10.75 0.39 10.98
C GLN A 26 11.25 -0.77 10.10
N GLY A 27 11.35 -0.56 8.79
CA GLY A 27 11.76 -1.57 7.82
C GLY A 27 10.63 -2.48 7.33
N GLN A 28 9.39 -2.22 7.73
CA GLN A 28 8.22 -2.97 7.29
C GLN A 28 7.91 -2.66 5.83
N VAL A 29 7.72 -3.70 5.03
CA VAL A 29 7.38 -3.59 3.61
C VAL A 29 5.89 -3.83 3.42
N PHE A 30 5.29 -2.95 2.64
CA PHE A 30 3.89 -2.95 2.28
C PHE A 30 3.79 -3.05 0.77
N LYS A 31 3.19 -4.11 0.26
CA LYS A 31 2.98 -4.30 -1.18
C LYS A 31 1.64 -3.74 -1.60
N PHE A 32 1.59 -3.17 -2.79
CA PHE A 32 0.32 -2.82 -3.39
C PHE A 32 -0.52 -4.09 -3.59
N ASP A 33 -1.77 -4.04 -3.13
CA ASP A 33 -2.71 -5.15 -3.28
C ASP A 33 -3.83 -4.79 -4.25
N ARG A 34 -4.58 -3.71 -3.96
CA ARG A 34 -5.72 -3.27 -4.79
C ARG A 34 -6.06 -1.80 -4.61
N VAL A 35 -6.94 -1.30 -5.47
CA VAL A 35 -7.57 0.01 -5.30
C VAL A 35 -8.85 -0.16 -4.47
N ALA A 36 -9.05 0.74 -3.52
CA ALA A 36 -10.25 0.79 -2.71
C ALA A 36 -11.48 1.19 -3.55
N HIS A 37 -12.60 0.55 -3.30
CA HIS A 37 -13.90 0.99 -3.77
C HIS A 37 -14.31 2.27 -3.02
N MET A 38 -14.65 3.32 -3.77
CA MET A 38 -15.08 4.60 -3.23
C MET A 38 -16.59 4.60 -3.05
N VAL A 39 -17.07 4.96 -1.86
CA VAL A 39 -18.50 5.10 -1.52
C VAL A 39 -18.70 6.48 -0.92
N ASP A 40 -19.63 7.26 -1.48
CA ASP A 40 -19.98 8.62 -1.02
C ASP A 40 -18.77 9.57 -0.83
N GLY A 41 -17.76 9.45 -1.71
CA GLY A 41 -16.56 10.29 -1.67
C GLY A 41 -15.50 9.85 -0.66
N GLY A 42 -15.71 8.75 0.06
CA GLY A 42 -14.76 8.15 0.99
C GLY A 42 -14.36 6.73 0.60
N VAL A 43 -13.32 6.20 1.26
CA VAL A 43 -13.02 4.77 1.22
C VAL A 43 -13.86 4.08 2.29
N ASP A 44 -14.65 3.10 1.87
CA ASP A 44 -15.34 2.21 2.81
C ASP A 44 -14.31 1.31 3.51
N LEU A 45 -14.21 1.37 4.83
CA LEU A 45 -13.23 0.57 5.60
C LEU A 45 -13.68 -0.89 5.79
N ASP A 46 -14.96 -1.21 5.59
CA ASP A 46 -15.47 -2.58 5.73
C ASP A 46 -14.88 -3.53 4.68
N GLN A 47 -14.34 -2.98 3.59
CA GLN A 47 -13.63 -3.74 2.56
C GLN A 47 -12.19 -4.12 2.93
N MET A 48 -11.64 -3.58 4.03
CA MET A 48 -10.23 -3.77 4.42
C MET A 48 -10.04 -4.99 5.32
N ARG A 49 -8.93 -5.71 5.12
CA ARG A 49 -8.50 -6.78 6.02
C ARG A 49 -7.64 -6.22 7.16
N PRO A 50 -7.50 -6.95 8.29
CA PRO A 50 -6.70 -6.50 9.42
C PRO A 50 -5.21 -6.26 9.14
N ASP A 51 -4.68 -6.87 8.07
CA ASP A 51 -3.28 -6.78 7.64
C ASP A 51 -3.07 -5.80 6.47
N GLU A 52 -4.08 -4.96 6.20
CA GLU A 52 -4.08 -3.97 5.12
C GLU A 52 -4.10 -2.53 5.66
N CYS A 53 -3.53 -1.60 4.89
CA CYS A 53 -3.49 -0.19 5.21
C CYS A 53 -3.65 0.69 3.96
N LEU A 54 -4.14 1.92 4.15
CA LEU A 54 -4.20 2.95 3.11
C LEU A 54 -2.97 3.86 3.24
N LEU A 55 -2.09 3.82 2.25
CA LEU A 55 -0.85 4.62 2.23
C LEU A 55 -0.87 5.73 1.19
N ALA A 56 -1.78 5.65 0.22
CA ALA A 56 -2.05 6.67 -0.77
C ALA A 56 -3.57 6.74 -1.02
N PRO A 57 -4.11 7.87 -1.53
CA PRO A 57 -5.54 8.05 -1.73
C PRO A 57 -6.15 6.92 -2.57
N GLY A 58 -6.94 6.07 -1.91
CA GLY A 58 -7.61 4.94 -2.55
C GLY A 58 -6.72 3.74 -2.91
N HIS A 59 -5.44 3.69 -2.49
CA HIS A 59 -4.57 2.52 -2.72
C HIS A 59 -4.37 1.72 -1.44
N ILE A 60 -4.83 0.46 -1.48
CA ILE A 60 -4.70 -0.49 -0.38
C ILE A 60 -3.39 -1.24 -0.53
N TYR A 61 -2.60 -1.21 0.54
CA TYR A 61 -1.36 -1.93 0.67
C TYR A 61 -1.50 -3.00 1.74
N ARG A 62 -0.81 -4.12 1.55
CA ARG A 62 -0.79 -5.24 2.49
C ARG A 62 0.60 -5.42 3.08
N PHE A 63 0.66 -5.71 4.37
CA PHE A 63 1.92 -6.02 5.03
C PHE A 63 2.53 -7.30 4.47
N ASP A 64 3.79 -7.24 4.07
CA ASP A 64 4.55 -8.37 3.53
C ASP A 64 5.73 -8.70 4.45
N LYS A 65 5.61 -9.83 5.18
CA LYS A 65 6.64 -10.35 6.09
C LYS A 65 7.85 -10.93 5.35
N GLU A 66 7.72 -11.32 4.08
CA GLU A 66 8.78 -11.99 3.34
C GLU A 66 9.80 -10.98 2.80
N LEU A 67 9.40 -9.75 2.49
CA LEU A 67 10.32 -8.66 2.08
C LEU A 67 10.91 -7.86 3.22
N THR A 68 10.55 -8.15 4.47
CA THR A 68 11.06 -7.40 5.63
C THR A 68 12.54 -7.70 5.89
N ASN A 69 13.05 -8.82 5.40
CA ASN A 69 14.44 -9.26 5.57
C ASN A 69 15.25 -9.02 4.28
N ASP A 70 16.05 -7.94 4.27
CA ASP A 70 17.32 -7.83 3.53
C ASP A 70 17.39 -8.25 2.04
N ALA A 71 16.35 -8.00 1.23
CA ALA A 71 16.37 -8.32 -0.21
C ALA A 71 15.98 -7.17 -1.16
N LEU A 72 16.17 -5.91 -0.73
CA LEU A 72 15.96 -4.72 -1.58
C LEU A 72 17.11 -3.73 -1.49
#